data_AF-A0A4R1L5M5-F1
#
_entry.id   AF-A0A4R1L5M5-F1
#
_cell.length_a   1.000
_cell.length_b   1.000
_cell.length_c   1.000
_cell.angle_alpha   90.00
_cell.angle_beta   90.00
_cell.angle_gamma   90.00
#
_symmetry.space_group_name_H-M   'P 1'
#
loop_
_entity.id
_entity.type
_entity.pdbx_description
1 polymer ?
#
loop_
_entity_poly.entity_id
_entity_poly.type
_entity_poly.pdbx_seq_one_letter_code
_entity_poly.pdbx_strand_id
1 'polypeptide(L)'
;MSESNEEEEKRQPIFGRFSRRSFLSQLGAAGIAATTAPLAHAMDGAAQAEPATSAPAAAPGTVPVTLSVNGKAHKLHLEPRVTLLDALRENLAMPGTKKGCDHGQCGIFLDHPDTNLNPLGARGVGEVGLTGVASALTMAVHHATGVRVRNLPIRIEDLLA
;
A
#
# COMPACT_ATOMS: atom_id res chain seq x y z
N MET A 1 21.67 49.29 -26.29
CA MET A 1 20.36 49.64 -25.72
C MET A 1 19.54 48.37 -25.54
N SER A 2 18.92 48.26 -24.37
CA SER A 2 17.67 47.56 -24.03
C SER A 2 17.58 46.03 -24.08
N GLU A 3 17.51 45.50 -22.87
CA GLU A 3 16.98 44.22 -22.37
C GLU A 3 15.60 43.81 -22.92
N SER A 4 15.27 42.52 -22.96
CA SER A 4 14.33 41.85 -22.02
C SER A 4 13.74 40.50 -22.52
N ASN A 5 13.57 39.59 -21.55
CA ASN A 5 12.66 38.43 -21.44
C ASN A 5 12.99 37.06 -22.07
N GLU A 6 13.51 36.15 -21.21
CA GLU A 6 12.79 35.00 -20.57
C GLU A 6 11.43 34.63 -21.21
N GLU A 7 11.02 33.38 -21.50
CA GLU A 7 11.20 32.03 -20.95
C GLU A 7 10.48 31.06 -21.94
N GLU A 8 11.02 29.87 -22.25
CA GLU A 8 10.20 28.63 -22.37
C GLU A 8 11.09 27.36 -22.45
N GLU A 9 11.39 26.85 -21.26
CA GLU A 9 11.45 25.44 -20.84
C GLU A 9 11.70 24.32 -21.89
N LYS A 10 12.98 23.95 -22.01
CA LYS A 10 13.46 22.76 -22.72
C LYS A 10 13.23 21.49 -21.87
N ARG A 11 12.19 20.72 -22.18
CA ARG A 11 12.00 19.32 -21.74
C ARG A 11 13.25 18.48 -22.00
N GLN A 12 13.84 17.87 -20.96
CA GLN A 12 14.61 16.62 -21.05
C GLN A 12 14.43 15.74 -19.78
N PRO A 13 14.44 14.40 -19.92
CA PRO A 13 13.88 13.48 -18.94
C PRO A 13 14.77 13.22 -17.70
N ILE A 14 14.09 12.97 -16.59
CA ILE A 14 14.60 12.89 -15.21
C ILE A 14 14.78 11.41 -14.81
N PHE A 15 15.83 10.76 -15.32
CA PHE A 15 16.31 9.50 -14.73
C PHE A 15 17.83 9.55 -14.57
N GLY A 16 18.28 9.84 -13.34
CA GLY A 16 19.69 10.01 -13.03
C GLY A 16 19.99 9.93 -11.53
N ARG A 17 20.15 8.70 -11.04
CA ARG A 17 21.00 8.27 -9.90
C ARG A 17 21.07 9.16 -8.65
N PHE A 18 20.34 8.78 -7.62
CA PHE A 18 20.85 8.86 -6.24
C PHE A 18 20.91 7.45 -5.66
N SER A 19 22.12 6.95 -5.38
CA SER A 19 22.34 5.66 -4.72
C SER A 19 22.74 5.89 -3.26
N ARG A 20 22.28 4.99 -2.38
CA ARG A 20 22.52 4.94 -0.93
C ARG A 20 23.99 5.12 -0.53
N ARG A 21 24.91 4.82 -1.45
CA ARG A 21 26.37 4.99 -1.29
C ARG A 21 26.82 6.46 -1.17
N SER A 22 26.06 7.41 -1.72
CA SER A 22 26.37 8.86 -1.63
C SER A 22 25.96 9.50 -0.31
N PHE A 23 25.08 8.84 0.47
CA PHE A 23 24.57 9.37 1.74
C PHE A 23 25.52 9.05 2.91
N LEU A 24 26.18 7.90 2.87
CA LEU A 24 27.17 7.50 3.87
C LEU A 24 28.51 8.22 3.75
N SER A 25 28.80 8.91 2.63
CA SER A 25 30.02 9.69 2.43
C SER A 25 29.95 11.14 2.91
N GLN A 26 28.78 11.65 3.31
CA GLN A 26 28.60 13.07 3.67
C GLN A 26 28.66 13.34 5.18
N LEU A 27 28.98 12.32 5.99
CA LEU A 27 29.18 12.44 7.44
C LEU A 27 30.64 12.74 7.86
N GLY A 28 31.51 13.14 6.93
CA GLY A 28 32.90 13.54 7.22
C GLY A 28 33.26 14.94 6.71
N ALA A 29 33.67 15.82 7.64
CA ALA A 29 34.17 17.22 7.50
C ALA A 29 33.08 18.30 7.32
N ALA A 30 32.98 19.42 8.04
CA ALA A 30 33.82 20.22 8.96
C ALA A 30 32.89 21.11 9.82
N GLY A 31 33.20 21.75 10.96
CA GLY A 31 34.45 22.18 11.57
C GLY A 31 34.58 23.72 11.63
N ILE A 32 34.35 24.32 12.81
CA ILE A 32 34.81 25.64 13.35
C ILE A 32 34.13 26.96 12.89
N ALA A 33 33.50 27.67 13.84
CA ALA A 33 33.68 29.12 14.07
C ALA A 33 33.22 29.51 15.50
N ALA A 34 34.18 29.88 16.36
CA ALA A 34 33.95 30.40 17.70
C ALA A 34 34.33 31.89 17.76
N THR A 35 33.43 32.77 18.24
CA THR A 35 33.78 34.11 18.75
C THR A 35 32.84 34.51 19.90
N THR A 36 33.37 34.44 21.13
CA THR A 36 33.17 35.30 22.33
C THR A 36 31.76 35.69 22.84
N ALA A 37 31.41 35.20 24.05
CA ALA A 37 30.29 35.62 24.93
C ALA A 37 30.68 36.84 25.82
N PRO A 38 29.85 37.40 26.75
CA PRO A 38 28.45 37.11 27.13
C PRO A 38 27.56 38.36 27.38
N LEU A 39 26.24 38.29 27.12
CA LEU A 39 25.24 39.02 27.92
C LEU A 39 23.95 38.20 27.99
N ALA A 40 23.63 37.78 29.21
CA ALA A 40 22.43 37.04 29.55
C ALA A 40 21.18 37.89 29.27
N HIS A 41 20.30 37.40 28.39
CA HIS A 41 18.86 37.56 28.49
C HIS A 41 18.25 36.18 28.28
N ALA A 42 17.65 35.68 29.35
CA ALA A 42 16.81 34.50 29.35
C ALA A 42 15.64 34.72 28.38
N MET A 43 15.49 33.85 27.40
CA MET A 43 14.21 33.57 26.77
C MET A 43 14.16 32.07 26.51
N ASP A 44 13.37 31.39 27.35
CA ASP A 44 12.84 30.06 27.12
C ASP A 44 12.22 30.00 25.72
N GLY A 45 12.99 29.48 24.77
CA GLY A 45 12.49 29.04 23.47
C GLY A 45 11.81 27.70 23.65
N ALA A 46 10.64 27.73 24.29
CA ALA A 46 9.74 26.59 24.39
C ALA A 46 9.61 25.94 23.01
N ALA A 47 9.99 24.66 22.93
CA ALA A 47 9.59 23.80 21.84
C ALA A 47 8.09 23.97 21.66
N GLN A 48 7.69 24.55 20.52
CA GLN A 48 6.30 24.58 20.12
C GLN A 48 5.88 23.12 19.89
N ALA A 49 5.30 22.52 20.93
CA ALA A 49 4.57 21.28 20.80
C ALA A 49 3.48 21.51 19.75
N GLU A 50 3.52 20.73 18.67
CA GLU A 50 2.38 20.62 17.76
C GLU A 50 1.14 20.31 18.59
N PRO A 51 0.01 21.02 18.37
CA PRO A 51 -1.24 20.65 19.00
C PRO A 51 -1.58 19.23 18.56
N ALA A 52 -1.55 18.31 19.52
CA ALA A 52 -2.06 16.96 19.32
C ALA A 52 -3.52 17.08 18.90
N THR A 53 -3.76 16.93 17.59
CA THR A 53 -5.09 16.64 17.08
C THR A 53 -5.56 15.41 17.85
N SER A 54 -6.57 15.61 18.69
CA SER A 54 -7.21 14.52 19.42
C SER A 54 -7.64 13.47 18.40
N ALA A 55 -6.99 12.32 18.46
CA ALA A 55 -7.38 11.18 17.66
C ALA A 55 -8.88 10.92 17.92
N PRO A 56 -9.69 10.69 16.87
CA PRO A 56 -11.10 10.37 17.08
C PRO A 56 -11.18 9.18 18.03
N ALA A 57 -12.00 9.32 19.07
CA ALA A 57 -12.23 8.27 20.05
C ALA A 57 -12.58 6.97 19.29
N ALA A 58 -11.76 5.94 19.47
CA ALA A 58 -11.92 4.66 18.79
C ALA A 58 -13.36 4.18 18.97
N ALA A 59 -14.03 3.85 17.86
CA ALA A 59 -15.39 3.35 17.90
C ALA A 59 -15.45 2.14 18.87
N PRO A 60 -16.43 2.11 19.79
CA PRO A 60 -16.51 1.07 20.80
C PRO A 60 -16.54 -0.31 20.12
N GLY A 61 -15.64 -1.21 20.55
CA GLY A 61 -15.54 -2.57 20.00
C GLY A 61 -14.44 -2.77 18.94
N THR A 62 -13.71 -1.73 18.55
CA THR A 62 -12.57 -1.84 17.63
C THR A 62 -11.22 -1.85 18.35
N VAL A 63 -10.25 -2.59 17.81
CA VAL A 63 -8.89 -2.74 18.35
C VAL A 63 -7.89 -2.09 17.37
N PRO A 64 -6.94 -1.27 17.86
CA PRO A 64 -5.87 -0.75 17.01
C PRO A 64 -4.93 -1.88 16.56
N VAL A 65 -4.74 -2.03 15.25
CA VAL A 65 -3.86 -3.02 14.63
C VAL A 65 -2.96 -2.30 13.63
N THR A 66 -1.67 -2.65 13.60
CA THR A 66 -0.74 -2.20 12.56
C THR A 66 -0.39 -3.37 11.65
N LEU A 67 -0.72 -3.26 10.37
CA LEU A 67 -0.39 -4.25 9.35
C LEU A 67 0.73 -3.71 8.45
N SER A 68 1.71 -4.54 8.12
CA SER A 68 2.65 -4.26 7.04
C SER A 68 2.12 -4.90 5.77
N VAL A 69 1.68 -4.09 4.81
CA VAL A 69 1.10 -4.57 3.55
C VAL A 69 1.87 -3.93 2.40
N ASN A 70 2.41 -4.77 1.52
CA ASN A 70 3.23 -4.33 0.39
C ASN A 70 4.42 -3.43 0.79
N GLY A 71 5.02 -3.66 1.96
CA GLY A 71 6.13 -2.86 2.51
C GLY A 71 5.72 -1.52 3.12
N LYS A 72 4.43 -1.17 3.12
CA LYS A 72 3.88 0.03 3.76
C LYS A 72 3.19 -0.33 5.08
N ALA A 73 3.47 0.42 6.14
CA ALA A 73 2.76 0.29 7.40
C ALA A 73 1.38 0.95 7.33
N HIS A 74 0.34 0.20 7.73
CA HIS A 74 -1.05 0.63 7.79
C HIS A 74 -1.57 0.49 9.21
N LYS A 75 -1.92 1.61 9.84
CA LYS A 75 -2.57 1.66 11.15
C LYS A 75 -4.09 1.63 10.95
N LEU A 76 -4.76 0.66 11.54
CA LEU A 76 -6.20 0.42 11.38
C LEU A 76 -6.85 0.22 12.74
N HIS A 77 -8.14 0.54 12.82
CA HIS A 77 -9.00 0.11 13.92
C HIS A 77 -9.98 -0.91 13.36
N LEU A 78 -9.91 -2.16 13.87
CA LEU A 78 -10.68 -3.29 13.34
C LEU A 78 -11.47 -3.96 14.47
N GLU A 79 -12.68 -4.42 14.19
CA GLU A 79 -13.36 -5.33 15.11
C GLU A 79 -12.61 -6.68 15.16
N PRO A 80 -12.52 -7.36 16.31
CA PRO A 80 -11.81 -8.64 16.43
C PRO A 80 -12.31 -9.77 15.50
N ARG A 81 -13.51 -9.62 14.93
CA ARG A 81 -14.12 -10.61 14.01
C ARG A 81 -13.76 -10.36 12.54
N VAL A 82 -13.19 -9.21 12.21
CA VAL A 82 -12.80 -8.89 10.83
C VAL A 82 -11.65 -9.81 10.43
N THR A 83 -11.88 -10.60 9.37
CA THR A 83 -10.83 -11.45 8.80
C THR A 83 -9.74 -10.58 8.16
N LEU A 84 -8.51 -11.08 8.06
CA LEU A 84 -7.44 -10.36 7.35
C LEU A 84 -7.85 -10.05 5.90
N LEU A 85 -8.55 -10.98 5.27
CA LEU A 85 -9.08 -10.82 3.93
C LEU A 85 -10.04 -9.62 3.83
N ASP A 86 -10.99 -9.52 4.77
CA ASP A 86 -11.94 -8.41 4.82
C ASP A 86 -11.23 -7.08 5.14
N ALA A 87 -10.26 -7.09 6.07
CA ALA A 87 -9.45 -5.91 6.36
C ALA A 87 -8.68 -5.41 5.13
N LEU A 88 -8.10 -6.31 4.35
CA LEU A 88 -7.40 -5.96 3.11
C LEU A 88 -8.37 -5.41 2.05
N ARG A 89 -9.53 -6.04 1.88
CA ARG A 89 -10.49 -5.70 0.82
C ARG A 89 -11.26 -4.42 1.11
N GLU A 90 -11.85 -4.33 2.31
CA GLU A 90 -12.85 -3.33 2.64
C GLU A 90 -12.23 -2.13 3.36
N ASN A 91 -11.25 -2.35 4.25
CA ASN A 91 -10.60 -1.25 4.98
C ASN A 91 -9.40 -0.66 4.23
N LEU A 92 -8.61 -1.50 3.55
CA LEU A 92 -7.44 -1.06 2.78
C LEU A 92 -7.68 -0.91 1.28
N ALA A 93 -8.92 -1.15 0.83
CA ALA A 93 -9.31 -1.04 -0.58
C ALA A 93 -8.34 -1.78 -1.52
N MET A 94 -7.95 -3.00 -1.16
CA MET A 94 -7.11 -3.89 -1.97
C MET A 94 -7.97 -5.00 -2.63
N PRO A 95 -8.80 -4.67 -3.65
CA PRO A 95 -9.85 -5.55 -4.18
C PRO A 95 -9.33 -6.75 -5.00
N GLY A 96 -8.01 -6.85 -5.17
CA GLY A 96 -7.35 -7.98 -5.82
C GLY A 96 -7.45 -9.26 -5.00
N THR A 97 -7.49 -9.16 -3.67
CA THR A 97 -7.72 -10.31 -2.80
C THR A 97 -9.19 -10.71 -2.90
N LYS A 98 -9.53 -11.91 -3.38
CA LYS A 98 -10.92 -12.34 -3.59
C LYS A 98 -11.45 -13.13 -2.40
N LYS A 99 -12.72 -12.86 -2.04
CA LYS A 99 -13.44 -13.60 -1.01
C LYS A 99 -14.27 -14.70 -1.65
N GLY A 100 -13.93 -15.94 -1.33
CA GLY A 100 -14.73 -17.12 -1.63
C GLY A 100 -15.80 -17.33 -0.56
N CYS A 101 -16.06 -18.58 -0.19
CA CYS A 101 -17.04 -18.95 0.85
C CYS A 101 -16.63 -18.63 2.30
N ASP A 102 -15.49 -17.95 2.51
CA ASP A 102 -14.92 -17.53 3.82
C ASP A 102 -14.60 -18.64 4.84
N HIS A 103 -15.02 -19.88 4.56
CA HIS A 103 -14.83 -21.04 5.44
C HIS A 103 -13.98 -22.15 4.80
N GLY A 104 -13.45 -21.94 3.58
CA GLY A 104 -12.75 -22.99 2.82
C GLY A 104 -13.65 -24.17 2.39
N GLN A 105 -14.96 -24.06 2.64
CA GLN A 105 -15.99 -25.09 2.38
C GLN A 105 -16.78 -24.79 1.12
N CYS A 106 -16.13 -24.31 0.06
CA CYS A 106 -16.86 -23.79 -1.09
C CYS A 106 -17.55 -24.90 -1.90
N GLY A 107 -17.41 -26.16 -1.47
CA GLY A 107 -18.27 -27.29 -1.81
C GLY A 107 -19.07 -27.78 -0.60
N ILE A 108 -20.38 -27.88 -0.78
CA ILE A 108 -21.32 -28.56 0.11
C ILE A 108 -21.64 -29.90 -0.57
N PHE A 109 -21.59 -31.00 0.18
CA PHE A 109 -22.07 -32.29 -0.30
C PHE A 109 -23.56 -32.39 0.02
N LEU A 110 -24.39 -32.48 -1.02
CA LEU A 110 -25.80 -32.84 -0.83
C LEU A 110 -25.86 -34.33 -0.45
N ASP A 111 -26.75 -34.67 0.48
CA ASP A 111 -27.07 -36.06 0.85
C ASP A 111 -27.94 -36.75 -0.21
N HIS A 112 -28.35 -36.02 -1.24
CA HIS A 112 -29.11 -36.53 -2.38
C HIS A 112 -28.60 -35.97 -3.71
N PRO A 113 -28.62 -36.76 -4.81
CA PRO A 113 -28.32 -36.25 -6.13
C PRO A 113 -29.38 -35.25 -6.61
N ASP A 114 -28.96 -34.09 -7.09
CA ASP A 114 -29.85 -33.07 -7.65
C ASP A 114 -30.07 -33.30 -9.15
N THR A 115 -31.03 -34.16 -9.47
CA THR A 115 -31.34 -34.58 -10.84
C THR A 115 -32.13 -33.53 -11.64
N ASN A 116 -32.61 -32.46 -11.00
CA ASN A 116 -33.29 -31.36 -11.72
C ASN A 116 -32.34 -30.60 -12.65
N LEU A 117 -31.04 -30.61 -12.33
CA LEU A 117 -30.04 -29.84 -13.06
C LEU A 117 -29.33 -30.66 -14.13
N ASN A 118 -29.00 -31.93 -13.84
CA ASN A 118 -28.54 -32.90 -14.83
C ASN A 118 -28.76 -34.35 -14.37
N PRO A 119 -28.79 -35.33 -15.29
CA PRO A 119 -29.02 -36.74 -14.95
C PRO A 119 -27.97 -37.38 -14.04
N LEU A 120 -26.77 -36.80 -13.94
CA LEU A 120 -25.69 -37.29 -13.09
C LEU A 120 -25.80 -36.79 -11.64
N GLY A 121 -26.69 -35.82 -11.36
CA GLY A 121 -26.84 -35.23 -10.03
C GLY A 121 -25.59 -34.49 -9.52
N ALA A 122 -24.65 -34.17 -10.42
CA ALA A 122 -23.35 -33.61 -10.06
C ALA A 122 -23.29 -32.10 -10.36
N ARG A 123 -22.65 -31.32 -9.47
CA ARG A 123 -22.40 -29.89 -9.67
C ARG A 123 -20.90 -29.63 -9.75
N GLY A 124 -20.48 -28.86 -10.75
CA GLY A 124 -19.09 -28.41 -10.86
C GLY A 124 -18.79 -27.31 -9.85
N VAL A 125 -17.77 -27.51 -9.01
CA VAL A 125 -17.25 -26.49 -8.06
C VAL A 125 -15.86 -25.99 -8.50
N GLY A 126 -15.25 -26.64 -9.50
CA GLY A 126 -13.85 -26.38 -9.91
C GLY A 126 -13.57 -24.92 -10.30
N GLU A 127 -14.54 -24.23 -10.90
CA GLU A 127 -14.36 -22.83 -11.32
C GLU A 127 -14.25 -21.86 -10.13
N VAL A 128 -14.94 -22.14 -9.02
CA VAL A 128 -14.96 -21.27 -7.83
C VAL A 128 -13.54 -21.08 -7.29
N GLY A 129 -12.72 -22.12 -7.31
CA GLY A 129 -11.31 -22.03 -6.91
C GLY A 129 -10.44 -21.21 -7.88
N LEU A 130 -10.79 -21.17 -9.17
CA LEU A 130 -10.00 -20.48 -10.19
C LEU A 130 -10.31 -18.98 -10.29
N THR A 131 -11.52 -18.55 -9.93
CA THR A 131 -11.94 -17.13 -10.03
C THR A 131 -10.98 -16.14 -9.33
N GLY A 132 -10.29 -16.57 -8.27
CA GLY A 132 -9.31 -15.75 -7.55
C GLY A 132 -7.93 -15.65 -8.18
N VAL A 133 -7.55 -16.58 -9.06
CA VAL A 133 -6.15 -16.76 -9.51
C VAL A 133 -5.65 -15.55 -10.30
N ALA A 134 -6.42 -15.09 -11.30
CA ALA A 134 -6.07 -13.92 -12.11
C ALA A 134 -5.89 -12.66 -11.25
N SER A 135 -6.72 -12.52 -10.22
CA SER A 135 -6.70 -11.39 -9.28
C SER A 135 -5.45 -11.43 -8.39
N ALA A 136 -5.07 -12.62 -7.93
CA ALA A 136 -3.87 -12.83 -7.13
C ALA A 136 -2.60 -12.54 -7.96
N LEU A 137 -2.54 -13.04 -9.21
CA LEU A 137 -1.41 -12.79 -10.10
C LEU A 137 -1.26 -11.29 -10.43
N THR A 138 -2.34 -10.61 -10.80
CA THR A 138 -2.30 -9.16 -11.09
C THR A 138 -1.89 -8.34 -9.86
N MET A 139 -2.32 -8.72 -8.65
CA MET A 139 -1.87 -8.08 -7.41
C MET A 139 -0.39 -8.33 -7.14
N ALA A 140 0.10 -9.55 -7.34
CA ALA A 140 1.51 -9.89 -7.17
C ALA A 140 2.40 -9.10 -8.13
N VAL A 141 1.99 -8.98 -9.40
CA VAL A 141 2.68 -8.15 -10.41
C VAL A 141 2.69 -6.69 -9.97
N HIS A 142 1.55 -6.13 -9.56
CA HIS A 142 1.47 -4.76 -9.08
C HIS A 142 2.32 -4.54 -7.82
N HIS A 143 2.39 -5.51 -6.92
CA HIS A 143 3.25 -5.43 -5.73
C HIS A 143 4.74 -5.41 -6.10
N ALA A 144 5.17 -6.26 -7.03
CA ALA A 144 6.57 -6.39 -7.43
C ALA A 144 7.05 -5.22 -8.31
N THR A 145 6.18 -4.67 -9.16
CA THR A 145 6.56 -3.70 -10.21
C THR A 145 5.99 -2.30 -9.99
N GLY A 146 4.94 -2.15 -9.18
CA GLY A 146 4.15 -0.92 -9.08
C GLY A 146 3.18 -0.70 -10.26
N VAL A 147 3.24 -1.52 -11.30
CA VAL A 147 2.42 -1.38 -12.52
C VAL A 147 1.08 -2.10 -12.37
N ARG A 148 -0.03 -1.41 -12.64
CA ARG A 148 -1.37 -1.99 -12.57
C ARG A 148 -1.85 -2.48 -13.94
N VAL A 149 -1.75 -3.79 -14.15
CA VAL A 149 -2.24 -4.45 -15.36
C VAL A 149 -3.74 -4.79 -15.22
N ARG A 150 -4.55 -4.42 -16.22
CA ARG A 150 -6.00 -4.69 -16.27
C ARG A 150 -6.42 -5.69 -17.35
N ASN A 151 -5.54 -5.98 -18.30
CA ASN A 151 -5.80 -6.90 -19.40
C ASN A 151 -5.00 -8.18 -19.21
N LEU A 152 -5.58 -9.31 -19.58
CA LEU A 152 -4.94 -10.63 -19.51
C LEU A 152 -4.83 -11.21 -20.92
N PRO A 153 -3.79 -12.02 -21.21
CA PRO A 153 -2.68 -12.41 -20.32
C PRO A 153 -1.69 -11.24 -20.08
N ILE A 154 -1.04 -11.22 -18.91
CA ILE A 154 0.01 -10.23 -18.59
C ILE A 154 1.26 -10.59 -19.40
N ARG A 155 1.76 -9.64 -20.18
CA ARG A 155 2.98 -9.82 -20.96
C ARG A 155 4.09 -8.88 -20.48
N ILE A 156 5.33 -9.10 -20.94
CA ILE A 156 6.47 -8.30 -20.48
C ILE A 156 6.36 -6.85 -20.96
N GLU A 157 5.79 -6.65 -22.15
CA GLU A 157 5.56 -5.30 -22.70
C GLU A 157 4.67 -4.45 -21.80
N ASP A 158 3.70 -5.07 -21.12
CA ASP A 158 2.78 -4.39 -20.20
C ASP A 158 3.50 -3.81 -18.96
N LEU A 159 4.73 -4.23 -18.69
CA LEU A 159 5.53 -3.84 -17.52
C LEU A 159 6.69 -2.88 -17.87
N LEU A 160 6.98 -2.69 -19.15
CA LEU A 160 8.11 -1.89 -19.63
C LEU A 160 7.71 -0.47 -20.09
N ALA A 161 6.42 -0.15 -20.03
CA ALA A 161 5.85 1.13 -20.45
C ALA A 161 6.03 2.26 -19.42
#